data_AF-A0A2N9LNJ6-F1
#
_entry.id   AF-A0A2N9LNJ6-F1
#
_cell.length_a   1.000
_cell.length_b   1.000
_cell.length_c   1.000
_cell.angle_alpha   90.00
_cell.angle_beta   90.00
_cell.angle_gamma   90.00
#
_symmetry.space_group_name_H-M   'P 1'
#
loop_
_entity.id
_entity.type
_entity.pdbx_description
1 polymer ?
#
loop_
_entity_poly.entity_id
_entity_poly.type
_entity_poly.pdbx_seq_one_letter_code
_entity_poly.pdbx_strand_id
1 'polypeptide(L)'
;MSNPTLSDDTPQFSTAEYAGTPGADRCKSCNQAIGGSYYRVNGATACPTCVERVKQEMPQDSPAAFSRALLFGISGAILGLILYAAFTIVTGWIIGYVSLAVGYIVGKAIRMGSGGIGGRRYQIAAAVLTYAAVSMAAVPIGVSQAVKARKAAPRAQVQSVQPPSGEPSTNTSPAERQSPTPPKRPANLGAALIMLAFIGLASPFLELANPMHGMIGLVILFVGIRIAWQIARGTSVQILGPFNRAAPASS
;
A
#
# COMPACT_ATOMS: atom_id res chain seq x y z
N MET A 1 -51.28 45.69 -45.12
CA MET A 1 -49.88 45.24 -45.27
C MET A 1 -49.18 45.77 -44.03
N SER A 2 -48.78 45.01 -43.02
CA SER A 2 -47.98 43.78 -43.07
C SER A 2 -48.10 43.07 -41.71
N ASN A 3 -48.21 41.73 -41.68
CA ASN A 3 -48.08 40.93 -40.47
C ASN A 3 -46.69 40.28 -40.50
N PRO A 4 -45.79 40.52 -39.52
CA PRO A 4 -44.46 39.92 -39.55
C PRO A 4 -44.56 38.43 -39.19
N THR A 5 -44.05 37.58 -40.09
CA THR A 5 -43.85 36.15 -39.83
C THR A 5 -42.77 35.99 -38.76
N LEU A 6 -43.18 35.62 -37.55
CA LEU A 6 -42.30 35.09 -36.51
C LEU A 6 -41.70 33.79 -37.03
N SER A 7 -40.41 33.83 -37.37
CA SER A 7 -39.61 32.64 -37.64
C SER A 7 -39.60 31.76 -36.39
N ASP A 8 -40.05 30.52 -36.54
CA ASP A 8 -40.05 29.46 -35.54
C ASP A 8 -38.61 28.95 -35.33
N ASP A 9 -37.78 29.77 -34.65
CA ASP A 9 -36.42 29.45 -34.19
C ASP A 9 -36.49 28.67 -32.87
N THR A 10 -37.28 27.60 -32.82
CA THR A 10 -37.25 26.69 -31.67
C THR A 10 -36.10 25.70 -31.87
N PRO A 11 -34.98 25.78 -31.12
CA PRO A 11 -33.90 24.81 -31.23
C PRO A 11 -34.44 23.40 -30.93
N GLN A 12 -34.49 22.56 -31.97
CA GLN A 12 -34.88 21.16 -31.89
C GLN A 12 -33.81 20.36 -31.13
N PHE A 13 -33.91 20.34 -29.80
CA PHE A 13 -33.06 19.52 -28.93
C PHE A 13 -33.35 18.01 -29.01
N SER A 14 -34.24 17.58 -29.91
CA SER A 14 -34.61 16.18 -30.08
C SER A 14 -33.52 15.34 -30.75
N THR A 15 -32.48 15.94 -31.33
CA THR A 15 -31.39 15.20 -31.98
C THR A 15 -30.05 15.88 -31.74
N ALA A 16 -29.18 15.22 -30.97
CA ALA A 16 -27.80 15.64 -30.86
C ALA A 16 -27.07 15.26 -32.16
N GLU A 17 -26.92 16.21 -33.07
CA GLU A 17 -26.01 16.09 -34.22
C GLU A 17 -24.57 16.11 -33.67
N TYR A 18 -24.01 14.93 -33.44
CA TYR A 18 -22.61 14.83 -33.02
C TYR A 18 -21.72 15.17 -34.21
N ALA A 19 -20.85 16.18 -34.07
CA ALA A 19 -19.85 16.55 -35.05
C ALA A 19 -18.85 15.38 -35.27
N GLY A 20 -19.21 14.48 -36.17
CA GLY A 20 -18.40 13.37 -36.65
C GLY A 20 -18.93 12.99 -38.03
N THR A 21 -18.04 12.96 -39.03
CA THR A 21 -18.40 12.68 -40.42
C THR A 21 -19.24 11.40 -40.53
N PRO A 22 -20.48 11.47 -41.06
CA PRO A 22 -21.30 10.29 -41.32
C PRO A 22 -20.59 9.44 -42.38
N GLY A 23 -20.00 8.30 -41.97
CA GLY A 23 -19.39 7.37 -42.93
C GLY A 23 -18.19 6.55 -42.47
N ALA A 24 -17.60 6.75 -41.28
CA ALA A 24 -16.40 5.99 -40.92
C ALA A 24 -16.16 5.73 -39.42
N ASP A 25 -17.19 5.33 -38.66
CA ASP A 25 -16.93 4.68 -37.37
C ASP A 25 -16.45 3.24 -37.59
N ARG A 26 -15.17 3.12 -37.92
CA ARG A 26 -14.45 1.85 -37.97
C ARG A 26 -14.05 1.47 -36.55
N CYS A 27 -14.13 0.19 -36.23
CA CYS A 27 -13.63 -0.31 -34.95
C CYS A 27 -12.13 -0.03 -34.84
N LYS A 28 -11.68 0.61 -33.75
CA LYS A 28 -10.25 0.93 -33.58
C LYS A 28 -9.36 -0.33 -33.45
N SER A 29 -9.93 -1.45 -33.03
CA SER A 29 -9.20 -2.71 -32.82
C SER A 29 -9.09 -3.56 -34.09
N CYS A 30 -10.18 -3.77 -34.84
CA CYS A 30 -10.18 -4.63 -36.04
C CYS A 30 -10.31 -3.87 -37.37
N ASN A 31 -10.45 -2.54 -37.33
CA ASN A 31 -10.65 -1.67 -38.48
C ASN A 31 -11.84 -2.03 -39.39
N GLN A 32 -12.80 -2.84 -38.91
CA GLN A 32 -14.02 -3.14 -39.64
C GLN A 32 -15.02 -1.99 -39.52
N ALA A 33 -15.76 -1.74 -40.59
CA ALA A 33 -16.89 -0.82 -40.56
C ALA A 33 -17.95 -1.40 -39.60
N ILE A 34 -18.32 -0.62 -38.57
CA ILE A 34 -19.43 -1.01 -37.70
C ILE A 34 -20.72 -0.72 -38.50
N GLY A 35 -21.75 -1.55 -38.39
CA GLY A 35 -23.03 -1.37 -39.12
C GLY A 35 -24.24 -1.20 -38.21
N GLY A 36 -24.12 -1.53 -36.93
CA GLY A 36 -25.22 -1.52 -35.96
C GLY A 36 -24.78 -0.96 -34.61
N SER A 37 -24.97 -1.73 -33.55
CA SER A 37 -24.55 -1.31 -32.22
C SER A 37 -23.02 -1.21 -32.10
N TYR A 38 -22.57 -0.20 -31.36
CA TYR A 38 -21.17 0.03 -31.06
C TYR A 38 -20.97 0.27 -29.56
N TYR A 39 -19.74 0.09 -29.11
CA TYR A 39 -19.32 0.31 -27.73
C TYR A 39 -18.16 1.30 -27.70
N ARG A 40 -17.94 1.94 -26.56
CA ARG A 40 -16.73 2.73 -26.30
C ARG A 40 -15.90 2.06 -25.20
N VAL A 41 -14.69 1.67 -25.55
CA VAL A 41 -13.70 1.10 -24.62
C VAL A 41 -12.67 2.18 -24.32
N ASN A 42 -12.65 2.71 -23.10
CA ASN A 42 -11.81 3.85 -22.70
C ASN A 42 -11.90 5.04 -23.69
N GLY A 43 -13.10 5.30 -24.21
CA GLY A 43 -13.39 6.38 -25.17
C GLY A 43 -13.18 6.03 -26.65
N ALA A 44 -12.56 4.90 -26.99
CA ALA A 44 -12.38 4.45 -28.36
C ALA A 44 -13.54 3.57 -28.86
N THR A 45 -14.00 3.80 -30.09
CA THR A 45 -15.09 3.03 -30.72
C THR A 45 -14.66 1.57 -31.00
N ALA A 46 -15.45 0.61 -30.52
CA ALA A 46 -15.22 -0.82 -30.68
C ALA A 46 -16.50 -1.54 -31.12
N CYS A 47 -16.35 -2.55 -31.99
CA CYS A 47 -17.45 -3.42 -32.41
C CYS A 47 -17.80 -4.45 -31.31
N PRO A 48 -19.00 -5.07 -31.34
CA PRO A 48 -19.43 -6.05 -30.35
C PRO A 48 -18.48 -7.23 -30.20
N THR A 49 -17.92 -7.74 -31.32
CA THR A 49 -16.99 -8.88 -31.30
C THR A 49 -15.67 -8.54 -30.63
N CYS A 50 -15.11 -7.35 -30.87
CA CYS A 50 -13.90 -6.89 -30.18
C CYS A 50 -14.16 -6.68 -28.69
N VAL A 51 -15.31 -6.12 -28.32
CA VAL A 51 -15.66 -5.93 -26.89
C VAL A 51 -15.81 -7.28 -26.19
N GLU A 52 -16.42 -8.28 -26.83
CA GLU A 52 -16.58 -9.59 -26.24
C GLU A 52 -15.23 -10.30 -26.02
N ARG A 53 -14.30 -10.18 -26.98
CA ARG A 53 -12.92 -10.65 -26.79
C ARG A 53 -12.24 -9.96 -25.60
N VAL A 54 -12.37 -8.64 -25.51
CA VAL A 54 -11.81 -7.87 -24.38
C VAL A 54 -12.42 -8.34 -23.06
N LYS A 55 -13.73 -8.59 -22.99
CA LYS A 55 -14.41 -9.12 -21.80
C LYS A 55 -13.92 -10.52 -21.41
N GLN A 56 -13.69 -11.39 -22.39
CA GLN A 56 -13.18 -12.75 -22.17
C GLN A 56 -11.74 -12.75 -21.65
N GLU A 57 -10.92 -11.82 -22.14
CA GLU A 57 -9.53 -11.65 -21.69
C GLU A 57 -9.41 -10.82 -20.40
N MET A 58 -10.50 -10.21 -19.90
CA MET A 58 -10.43 -9.46 -18.66
C MET A 58 -10.08 -10.38 -17.50
N PRO A 59 -8.97 -10.10 -16.78
CA PRO A 59 -8.62 -10.84 -15.58
C PRO A 59 -9.75 -10.73 -14.56
N GLN A 60 -10.50 -11.82 -14.37
CA GLN A 60 -11.55 -11.88 -13.37
C GLN A 60 -10.96 -12.08 -11.99
N ASP A 61 -11.50 -11.32 -11.04
CA ASP A 61 -11.03 -11.39 -9.67
C ASP A 61 -11.47 -12.70 -9.02
N SER A 62 -10.50 -13.56 -8.67
CA SER A 62 -10.77 -14.87 -8.05
C SER A 62 -10.15 -14.96 -6.66
N PRO A 63 -10.71 -15.78 -5.74
CA PRO A 63 -10.10 -16.02 -4.43
C PRO A 63 -8.66 -16.56 -4.53
N ALA A 64 -8.39 -17.41 -5.54
CA ALA A 64 -7.07 -17.97 -5.79
C ALA A 64 -6.05 -16.92 -6.27
N ALA A 65 -6.47 -15.95 -7.09
CA ALA A 65 -5.62 -14.82 -7.47
C ALA A 65 -5.27 -13.97 -6.26
N PHE A 66 -6.23 -13.73 -5.35
CA PHE A 66 -5.98 -12.99 -4.12
C PHE A 66 -5.02 -13.69 -3.17
N SER A 67 -5.19 -15.01 -2.96
CA SER A 67 -4.28 -15.76 -2.09
C SER A 67 -2.85 -15.79 -2.65
N ARG A 68 -2.69 -15.97 -3.97
CA ARG A 68 -1.38 -15.87 -4.63
C ARG A 68 -0.79 -14.48 -4.50
N ALA A 69 -1.58 -13.43 -4.69
CA ALA A 69 -1.14 -12.05 -4.49
C ALA A 69 -0.67 -11.81 -3.05
N LEU A 70 -1.37 -12.37 -2.05
CA LEU A 70 -0.99 -12.26 -0.66
C LEU A 70 0.34 -12.95 -0.37
N LEU A 71 0.55 -14.15 -0.90
CA LEU A 71 1.83 -14.88 -0.75
C LEU A 71 3.01 -14.09 -1.33
N PHE A 72 2.84 -13.53 -2.53
CA PHE A 72 3.85 -12.66 -3.12
C PHE A 72 4.01 -11.34 -2.35
N GLY A 73 2.93 -10.76 -1.83
CA GLY A 73 2.98 -9.58 -0.99
C GLY A 73 3.77 -9.80 0.31
N ILE A 74 3.56 -10.96 0.96
CA ILE A 74 4.29 -11.36 2.17
C ILE A 74 5.78 -11.56 1.85
N SER A 75 6.13 -12.23 0.75
CA SER A 75 7.53 -12.40 0.38
C SER A 75 8.19 -11.06 0.04
N GLY A 76 7.48 -10.16 -0.65
CA GLY A 76 7.91 -8.79 -0.90
C GLY A 76 8.09 -7.97 0.38
N ALA A 77 7.21 -8.15 1.37
CA ALA A 77 7.30 -7.50 2.68
C ALA A 77 8.52 -7.98 3.47
N ILE A 78 8.78 -9.30 3.48
CA ILE A 78 9.98 -9.89 4.11
C ILE A 78 11.24 -9.35 3.44
N LEU A 79 11.28 -9.33 2.11
CA LEU A 79 12.42 -8.79 1.35
C LEU A 79 12.64 -7.31 1.66
N GLY A 80 11.57 -6.51 1.69
CA GLY A 80 11.63 -5.11 2.05
C GLY A 80 12.13 -4.88 3.48
N LEU A 81 11.68 -5.70 4.44
CA LEU A 81 12.14 -5.65 5.83
C LEU A 81 13.63 -5.97 5.94
N ILE A 82 14.10 -7.00 5.24
CA ILE A 82 15.53 -7.36 5.21
C ILE A 82 16.36 -6.21 4.64
N LEU A 83 15.90 -5.63 3.53
CA LEU A 83 16.56 -4.48 2.88
C LEU A 83 16.63 -3.28 3.84
N TYR A 84 15.53 -2.97 4.51
CA TYR A 84 15.47 -1.89 5.50
C TYR A 84 16.44 -2.11 6.66
N ALA A 85 16.39 -3.29 7.28
CA ALA A 85 17.24 -3.63 8.41
C ALA A 85 18.72 -3.60 8.00
N ALA A 86 19.08 -4.24 6.88
CA ALA A 86 20.46 -4.28 6.39
C ALA A 86 21.00 -2.88 6.09
N PHE A 87 20.24 -2.05 5.38
CA PHE A 87 20.63 -0.68 5.07
C PHE A 87 20.87 0.15 6.33
N THR A 88 19.95 0.07 7.29
CA THR A 88 20.05 0.81 8.56
C THR A 88 21.24 0.34 9.40
N ILE A 89 21.49 -0.97 9.47
CA ILE A 89 22.59 -1.55 10.25
C ILE A 89 23.96 -1.18 9.65
N VAL A 90 24.08 -1.14 8.32
CA VAL A 90 25.34 -0.85 7.62
C VAL A 90 25.66 0.63 7.61
N THR A 91 24.67 1.47 7.31
CA THR A 91 24.90 2.92 7.15
C THR A 91 24.82 3.67 8.47
N GLY A 92 24.03 3.20 9.43
CA GLY A 92 23.75 3.90 10.69
C GLY A 92 22.81 5.10 10.53
N TRP A 93 22.26 5.35 9.34
CA TRP A 93 21.37 6.47 9.07
C TRP A 93 19.93 5.99 8.97
N ILE A 94 19.03 6.61 9.77
CA ILE A 94 17.59 6.37 9.69
C ILE A 94 17.06 7.23 8.55
N ILE A 95 17.03 6.65 7.36
CA ILE A 95 16.59 7.35 6.16
C ILE A 95 15.20 6.84 5.78
N GLY A 96 14.19 7.68 6.01
CA GLY A 96 12.79 7.32 5.71
C GLY A 96 12.55 6.89 4.26
N TYR A 97 13.40 7.28 3.30
CA TYR A 97 13.27 6.88 1.88
C TYR A 97 13.20 5.38 1.66
N VAL A 98 13.76 4.57 2.56
CA VAL A 98 13.69 3.11 2.45
C VAL A 98 12.24 2.62 2.52
N SER A 99 11.37 3.30 3.26
CA SER A 99 9.93 2.99 3.30
C SER A 99 9.24 3.15 1.94
N LEU A 100 9.73 4.06 1.08
CA LEU A 100 9.24 4.21 -0.29
C LEU A 100 9.58 2.98 -1.14
N ALA A 101 10.83 2.51 -1.01
CA ALA A 101 11.29 1.31 -1.70
C ALA A 101 10.52 0.07 -1.23
N VAL A 102 10.30 -0.08 0.07
CA VAL A 102 9.50 -1.18 0.63
C VAL A 102 8.07 -1.14 0.09
N GLY A 103 7.40 0.02 0.13
CA GLY A 103 6.05 0.18 -0.40
C GLY A 103 5.96 -0.15 -1.90
N TYR A 104 6.95 0.26 -2.70
CA TYR A 104 7.04 -0.10 -4.10
C TYR A 104 7.18 -1.61 -4.32
N ILE A 105 8.09 -2.27 -3.58
CA ILE A 105 8.35 -3.71 -3.68
C ILE A 105 7.08 -4.49 -3.32
N VAL A 106 6.44 -4.18 -2.19
CA VAL A 106 5.23 -4.86 -1.72
C VAL A 106 4.08 -4.68 -2.72
N GLY A 107 3.82 -3.45 -3.15
CA GLY A 107 2.77 -3.17 -4.13
C GLY A 107 3.00 -3.91 -5.45
N LYS A 108 4.23 -3.92 -5.96
CA LYS A 108 4.60 -4.63 -7.19
C LYS A 108 4.47 -6.14 -7.03
N ALA A 109 4.87 -6.69 -5.89
CA ALA A 109 4.76 -8.12 -5.60
C ALA A 109 3.29 -8.57 -5.57
N ILE A 110 2.41 -7.80 -4.92
CA ILE A 110 0.96 -8.08 -4.89
C ILE A 110 0.37 -8.02 -6.30
N ARG A 111 0.73 -7.00 -7.09
CA ARG A 111 0.25 -6.87 -8.48
C ARG A 111 0.76 -8.01 -9.37
N MET A 112 1.99 -8.46 -9.16
CA MET A 112 2.56 -9.58 -9.89
C MET A 112 1.90 -10.91 -9.49
N GLY A 113 1.68 -11.14 -8.19
CA GLY A 113 1.05 -12.37 -7.70
C GLY A 113 -0.43 -12.50 -8.06
N SER A 114 -1.12 -11.37 -8.27
CA SER A 114 -2.51 -11.31 -8.75
C SER A 114 -2.65 -11.39 -10.27
N GLY A 115 -1.54 -11.49 -11.03
CA GLY A 115 -1.60 -11.49 -12.50
C GLY A 115 -2.06 -10.15 -13.09
N GLY A 116 -1.83 -9.04 -12.39
CA GLY A 116 -2.24 -7.70 -12.82
C GLY A 116 -3.64 -7.30 -12.37
N ILE A 117 -4.39 -8.19 -11.72
CA ILE A 117 -5.68 -7.87 -11.09
C ILE A 117 -5.43 -6.93 -9.91
N GLY A 118 -6.19 -5.85 -9.83
CA GLY A 118 -6.15 -4.94 -8.68
C GLY A 118 -7.55 -4.65 -8.16
N GLY A 119 -7.65 -3.80 -7.15
CA GLY A 119 -8.93 -3.43 -6.56
C GLY A 119 -8.80 -3.09 -5.08
N ARG A 120 -9.92 -2.81 -4.42
CA ARG A 120 -9.91 -2.31 -3.03
C ARG A 120 -9.30 -3.33 -2.06
N ARG A 121 -9.55 -4.63 -2.25
CA ARG A 121 -8.97 -5.69 -1.42
C ARG A 121 -7.45 -5.80 -1.54
N TYR A 122 -6.91 -5.68 -2.75
CA TYR A 122 -5.47 -5.68 -3.00
C TYR A 122 -4.79 -4.41 -2.47
N GLN A 123 -5.45 -3.26 -2.59
CA GLN A 123 -4.99 -1.98 -2.04
C GLN A 123 -4.86 -2.03 -0.52
N ILE A 124 -5.90 -2.53 0.17
CA ILE A 124 -5.88 -2.69 1.63
C ILE A 124 -4.77 -3.68 2.04
N ALA A 125 -4.67 -4.83 1.37
CA ALA A 125 -3.62 -5.80 1.66
C ALA A 125 -2.21 -5.19 1.48
N ALA A 126 -1.99 -4.45 0.39
CA ALA A 126 -0.72 -3.78 0.12
C ALA A 126 -0.36 -2.75 1.19
N ALA A 127 -1.31 -1.93 1.61
CA ALA A 127 -1.10 -0.95 2.68
C ALA A 127 -0.79 -1.62 4.02
N VAL A 128 -1.57 -2.63 4.41
CA VAL A 128 -1.37 -3.37 5.67
C VAL A 128 -0.02 -4.07 5.70
N LEU A 129 0.36 -4.75 4.62
CA LEU A 129 1.65 -5.43 4.50
C LEU A 129 2.83 -4.44 4.54
N THR A 130 2.70 -3.30 3.85
CA THR A 130 3.74 -2.26 3.85
C THR A 130 3.91 -1.67 5.25
N TYR A 131 2.81 -1.33 5.91
CA TYR A 131 2.83 -0.82 7.27
C TYR A 131 3.46 -1.84 8.23
N ALA A 132 3.01 -3.10 8.19
CA ALA A 132 3.57 -4.16 9.01
C ALA A 132 5.08 -4.35 8.77
N ALA A 133 5.54 -4.37 7.51
CA ALA A 133 6.94 -4.55 7.17
C ALA A 133 7.83 -3.42 7.71
N VAL A 134 7.42 -2.17 7.51
CA VAL A 134 8.19 -1.00 7.95
C VAL A 134 8.20 -0.93 9.48
N SER A 135 7.06 -1.08 10.13
CA SER A 135 7.00 -0.99 11.60
C SER A 135 7.73 -2.17 12.29
N MET A 136 7.73 -3.36 11.70
CA MET A 136 8.46 -4.51 12.25
C MET A 136 9.98 -4.46 11.98
N ALA A 137 10.48 -3.55 11.12
CA ALA A 137 11.90 -3.43 10.85
C ALA A 137 12.73 -3.05 12.10
N ALA A 138 12.11 -2.43 13.10
CA ALA A 138 12.73 -2.12 14.40
C ALA A 138 13.18 -3.39 15.16
N VAL A 139 12.50 -4.52 14.96
CA VAL A 139 12.77 -5.78 15.68
C VAL A 139 14.16 -6.35 15.36
N PRO A 140 14.53 -6.66 14.10
CA PRO A 140 15.86 -7.17 13.78
C PRO A 140 16.97 -6.18 14.13
N ILE A 141 16.72 -4.87 14.02
CA ILE A 141 17.66 -3.82 14.43
C ILE A 141 17.93 -3.93 15.94
N GLY A 142 16.88 -3.93 16.77
CA GLY A 142 16.99 -4.05 18.22
C GLY A 142 17.67 -5.35 18.68
N VAL A 143 17.34 -6.48 18.04
CA VAL A 143 17.99 -7.77 18.32
C VAL A 143 19.49 -7.71 18.00
N SER A 144 19.87 -7.16 16.84
CA SER A 144 21.28 -7.04 16.45
C SER A 144 22.09 -6.17 17.41
N GLN A 145 21.51 -5.07 17.90
CA GLN A 145 22.15 -4.19 18.88
C GLN A 145 22.28 -4.86 20.25
N ALA A 146 21.25 -5.58 20.70
CA ALA A 146 21.29 -6.34 21.95
C ALA A 146 22.35 -7.46 21.91
N VAL A 147 22.50 -8.17 20.79
CA VAL A 147 23.55 -9.18 20.61
C VAL A 147 24.94 -8.54 20.60
N LYS A 148 25.13 -7.41 19.92
CA LYS A 148 26.40 -6.66 19.93
C LYS A 148 26.75 -6.18 21.34
N ALA A 149 25.80 -5.63 22.09
CA ALA A 149 26.01 -5.19 23.48
C ALA A 149 26.40 -6.36 24.41
N ARG A 150 25.79 -7.54 24.23
CA ARG A 150 26.17 -8.75 24.99
C ARG A 150 27.56 -9.29 24.63
N LYS A 151 27.97 -9.15 23.37
CA LYS A 151 29.32 -9.55 22.92
C LYS A 151 30.41 -8.54 23.33
N ALA A 152 30.04 -7.26 23.46
CA ALA A 152 30.94 -6.18 23.87
C ALA A 152 31.07 -6.04 25.40
N ALA A 153 30.18 -6.64 26.19
CA ALA A 153 30.34 -6.72 27.64
C ALA A 153 31.50 -7.69 27.98
N PRO A 154 32.63 -7.21 28.53
CA PRO A 154 33.62 -8.11 29.11
C PRO A 154 32.95 -8.81 30.29
N ARG A 155 33.30 -10.08 30.49
CA ARG A 155 32.93 -10.89 31.65
C ARG A 155 33.52 -10.28 32.93
N ALA A 156 32.94 -9.19 33.44
CA ALA A 156 33.18 -8.69 34.78
C ALA A 156 32.31 -9.48 35.77
N GLN A 157 32.61 -10.77 35.89
CA GLN A 157 32.29 -11.55 37.08
C GLN A 157 33.62 -11.94 37.73
N VAL A 158 34.21 -11.02 38.51
CA VAL A 158 35.12 -11.40 39.60
C VAL A 158 35.08 -10.30 40.67
N GLN A 159 34.93 -10.74 41.94
CA GLN A 159 35.12 -10.03 43.21
C GLN A 159 34.09 -8.99 43.67
N SER A 160 33.16 -9.45 44.53
CA SER A 160 33.10 -8.88 45.88
C SER A 160 32.86 -10.00 46.89
N VAL A 161 33.87 -10.23 47.72
CA VAL A 161 33.92 -11.12 48.88
C VAL A 161 32.90 -10.68 49.94
N GLN A 162 32.29 -11.62 50.66
CA GLN A 162 31.42 -11.41 51.83
C GLN A 162 32.19 -11.83 53.13
N PRO A 163 31.70 -11.57 54.36
CA PRO A 163 31.77 -10.36 55.23
C PRO A 163 32.67 -10.59 56.50
N PRO A 164 32.78 -9.69 57.51
CA PRO A 164 31.81 -9.67 58.63
C PRO A 164 31.53 -8.31 59.35
N SER A 165 30.41 -8.32 60.10
CA SER A 165 30.08 -7.64 61.38
C SER A 165 29.93 -6.12 61.52
N GLY A 166 28.72 -5.69 61.96
CA GLY A 166 28.48 -4.45 62.72
C GLY A 166 27.16 -3.72 62.43
N GLU A 167 26.11 -3.99 63.22
CA GLU A 167 24.89 -3.14 63.38
C GLU A 167 25.05 -2.23 64.62
N PRO A 168 24.20 -1.19 64.91
CA PRO A 168 23.15 -0.54 64.10
C PRO A 168 23.11 1.02 64.16
N SER A 169 22.26 1.62 63.31
CA SER A 169 21.60 2.96 63.42
C SER A 169 22.48 4.22 63.20
N THR A 170 22.05 5.35 62.61
CA THR A 170 20.72 5.95 62.41
C THR A 170 20.80 7.09 61.36
N ASN A 171 19.75 7.22 60.52
CA ASN A 171 19.22 8.42 59.84
C ASN A 171 20.13 9.33 58.98
N THR A 172 19.88 9.36 57.66
CA THR A 172 19.44 10.57 56.91
C THR A 172 18.84 10.16 55.53
N SER A 173 17.58 10.56 55.33
CA SER A 173 16.71 10.59 54.13
C SER A 173 17.24 10.13 52.75
N PRO A 174 16.53 9.20 52.05
CA PRO A 174 16.67 9.02 50.61
C PRO A 174 15.38 9.33 49.82
N ALA A 175 15.56 10.14 48.79
CA ALA A 175 15.15 9.93 47.39
C ALA A 175 13.76 9.33 47.12
N GLU A 176 12.92 10.18 46.52
CA GLU A 176 12.02 9.91 45.39
C GLU A 176 11.75 8.43 45.08
N ARG A 177 10.56 7.96 45.48
CA ARG A 177 10.09 6.59 45.30
C ARG A 177 9.99 6.24 43.82
N GLN A 178 11.03 5.56 43.32
CA GLN A 178 10.87 4.55 42.28
C GLN A 178 10.11 3.35 42.85
N SER A 179 8.99 3.02 42.22
CA SER A 179 8.25 1.77 42.41
C SER A 179 7.70 1.35 41.05
N PRO A 180 7.48 0.05 40.79
CA PRO A 180 8.41 -1.06 40.86
C PRO A 180 8.50 -1.78 39.50
N THR A 181 9.67 -2.37 39.22
CA THR A 181 9.92 -3.28 38.10
C THR A 181 8.85 -4.38 38.00
N PRO A 182 8.14 -4.56 36.87
CA PRO A 182 7.28 -5.72 36.70
C PRO A 182 8.13 -6.98 36.43
N PRO A 183 7.69 -8.16 36.90
CA PRO A 183 8.51 -9.35 37.05
C PRO A 183 8.98 -9.92 35.70
N LYS A 184 10.26 -10.28 35.66
CA LYS A 184 10.87 -11.09 34.60
C LYS A 184 10.17 -12.45 34.53
N ARG A 185 9.17 -12.58 33.65
CA ARG A 185 8.75 -13.89 33.15
C ARG A 185 9.79 -14.33 32.11
N PRO A 186 10.22 -15.61 32.08
CA PRO A 186 10.95 -16.12 30.93
C PRO A 186 9.96 -16.12 29.75
N ALA A 187 9.99 -15.04 28.97
CA ALA A 187 9.11 -14.92 27.83
C ALA A 187 9.48 -16.04 26.85
N ASN A 188 8.53 -16.93 26.57
CA ASN A 188 8.62 -17.84 25.43
C ASN A 188 9.09 -17.01 24.22
N LEU A 189 10.09 -17.49 23.48
CA LEU A 189 10.66 -16.73 22.36
C LEU A 189 9.58 -16.17 21.42
N GLY A 190 8.50 -16.93 21.20
CA GLY A 190 7.30 -16.48 20.48
C GLY A 190 6.56 -15.32 21.16
N ALA A 191 6.36 -15.35 22.47
CA ALA A 191 5.76 -14.25 23.22
C ALA A 191 6.64 -12.99 23.21
N ALA A 192 7.97 -13.15 23.28
CA ALA A 192 8.92 -12.05 23.15
C ALA A 192 8.91 -11.44 21.74
N LEU A 193 8.85 -12.26 20.69
CA LEU A 193 8.73 -11.81 19.31
C LEU A 193 7.40 -11.10 19.04
N ILE A 194 6.29 -11.61 19.59
CA ILE A 194 4.98 -10.97 19.49
C ILE A 194 5.01 -9.62 20.21
N MET A 195 5.55 -9.55 21.43
CA MET A 195 5.68 -8.31 22.18
C MET A 195 6.57 -7.28 21.45
N LEU A 196 7.69 -7.71 20.87
CA LEU A 196 8.56 -6.88 20.05
C LEU A 196 7.89 -6.44 18.75
N ALA A 197 7.07 -7.29 18.13
CA ALA A 197 6.29 -6.93 16.96
C ALA A 197 5.22 -5.87 17.28
N PHE A 198 4.54 -5.99 18.44
CA PHE A 198 3.60 -4.97 18.91
C PHE A 198 4.27 -3.63 19.23
N ILE A 199 5.42 -3.65 19.90
CA ILE A 199 6.22 -2.44 20.17
C ILE A 199 6.73 -1.84 18.85
N GLY A 200 7.21 -2.67 17.92
CA GLY A 200 7.61 -2.26 16.57
C GLY A 200 6.46 -1.63 15.81
N LEU A 201 5.25 -2.20 15.89
CA LEU A 201 4.04 -1.65 15.27
C LEU A 201 3.71 -0.24 15.78
N ALA A 202 3.96 0.02 17.07
CA ALA A 202 3.78 1.33 17.69
C ALA A 202 5.00 2.26 17.50
N SER A 203 6.15 1.73 17.05
CA SER A 203 7.42 2.49 16.96
C SER A 203 7.35 3.75 16.10
N PRO A 204 6.64 3.79 14.94
CA PRO A 204 6.53 5.02 14.16
C PRO A 204 5.84 6.15 14.91
N PHE A 205 4.97 5.81 15.87
CA PHE A 205 4.26 6.77 16.71
C PHE A 205 5.05 7.13 17.98
N LEU A 206 5.90 6.24 18.48
CA LEU A 206 6.80 6.51 19.61
C LEU A 206 7.91 7.51 19.23
N GLU A 207 8.41 7.45 17.99
CA GLU A 207 9.37 8.44 17.46
C GLU A 207 8.77 9.84 17.32
N LEU A 208 7.44 9.98 17.35
CA LEU A 208 6.75 11.27 17.31
C LEU A 208 7.01 12.13 18.56
N ALA A 209 7.56 11.54 19.64
CA ALA A 209 7.98 12.29 20.83
C ALA A 209 9.07 13.35 20.53
N ASN A 210 9.83 13.18 19.43
CA ASN A 210 10.73 14.22 18.89
C ASN A 210 10.11 14.82 17.61
N PRO A 211 9.51 16.03 17.68
CA PRO A 211 8.58 16.53 16.65
C PRO A 211 9.21 16.74 15.27
N MET A 212 10.51 17.07 15.20
CA MET A 212 11.17 17.39 13.92
C MET A 212 11.54 16.16 13.10
N HIS A 213 12.02 15.07 13.71
CA HIS A 213 12.45 13.88 12.97
C HIS A 213 11.35 12.83 12.83
N GLY A 214 10.48 12.68 13.83
CA GLY A 214 9.39 11.69 13.80
C GLY A 214 8.31 12.01 12.76
N MET A 215 7.95 13.29 12.60
CA MET A 215 6.95 13.71 11.61
C MET A 215 7.41 13.39 10.18
N ILE A 216 8.69 13.60 9.88
CA ILE A 216 9.27 13.29 8.56
C ILE A 216 9.19 11.79 8.29
N GLY A 217 9.52 10.94 9.27
CA GLY A 217 9.38 9.48 9.16
C GLY A 217 7.94 9.06 8.87
N LEU A 218 6.97 9.67 9.55
CA LEU A 218 5.54 9.35 9.40
C LEU A 218 5.00 9.78 8.02
N VAL A 219 5.39 10.97 7.55
CA VAL A 219 5.04 11.42 6.19
C VAL A 219 5.62 10.48 5.15
N ILE A 220 6.87 10.04 5.30
CA ILE A 220 7.48 9.14 4.32
C ILE A 220 6.85 7.74 4.39
N LEU A 221 6.53 7.23 5.58
CA LEU A 221 5.75 6.00 5.76
C LEU A 221 4.40 6.10 5.04
N PHE A 222 3.69 7.23 5.23
CA PHE A 222 2.44 7.49 4.56
C PHE A 222 2.61 7.50 3.03
N VAL A 223 3.64 8.17 2.50
CA VAL A 223 3.94 8.17 1.06
C VAL A 223 4.26 6.76 0.57
N GLY A 224 5.02 5.96 1.32
CA GLY A 224 5.32 4.57 0.98
C GLY A 224 4.05 3.70 0.89
N ILE A 225 3.13 3.86 1.86
CA ILE A 225 1.82 3.21 1.84
C ILE A 225 0.98 3.69 0.65
N ARG A 226 1.01 4.99 0.34
CA ARG A 226 0.30 5.56 -0.82
C ARG A 226 0.82 5.00 -2.14
N ILE A 227 2.14 4.81 -2.28
CA ILE A 227 2.75 4.16 -3.44
C ILE A 227 2.25 2.72 -3.55
N ALA A 228 2.34 1.93 -2.47
CA ALA A 228 1.86 0.55 -2.46
C ALA A 228 0.37 0.46 -2.85
N TRP A 229 -0.44 1.35 -2.28
CA TRP A 229 -1.87 1.50 -2.57
C TRP A 229 -2.12 1.83 -4.05
N GLN A 230 -1.37 2.77 -4.63
CA GLN A 230 -1.51 3.14 -6.03
C GLN A 230 -1.12 2.02 -6.98
N ILE A 231 -0.06 1.28 -6.68
CA ILE A 231 0.39 0.16 -7.53
C ILE A 231 -0.65 -0.96 -7.53
N ALA A 232 -1.28 -1.25 -6.39
CA ALA A 232 -2.31 -2.27 -6.26
C ALA A 232 -3.70 -1.83 -6.78
N ARG A 233 -3.82 -0.65 -7.41
CA ARG A 233 -5.08 -0.20 -8.02
C ARG A 233 -5.50 -1.11 -9.16
N GLY A 234 -6.80 -1.39 -9.22
CA GLY A 234 -7.38 -2.12 -10.34
C GLY A 234 -7.41 -1.26 -11.59
N THR A 235 -7.00 -1.84 -12.72
CA THR A 235 -7.24 -1.27 -14.05
C THR A 235 -8.65 -1.64 -14.48
N SER A 236 -9.61 -0.74 -14.27
CA SER A 236 -10.96 -0.90 -14.80
C SER A 236 -10.97 -0.50 -16.28
N VAL A 237 -11.23 -1.46 -17.17
CA VAL A 237 -11.55 -1.15 -18.57
C VAL A 237 -12.99 -0.64 -18.61
N GLN A 238 -13.19 0.64 -18.91
CA GLN A 238 -14.53 1.19 -19.02
C GLN A 238 -15.12 0.82 -20.38
N ILE A 239 -16.10 -0.07 -20.37
CA ILE A 239 -16.90 -0.42 -21.55
C ILE A 239 -18.24 0.29 -21.41
N LEU A 240 -18.50 1.29 -22.25
CA LEU A 240 -19.79 1.98 -22.34
C LEU A 240 -20.55 1.53 -23.59
N GLY A 241 -21.85 1.30 -23.47
CA GLY A 241 -22.74 0.85 -24.54
C GLY A 241 -23.65 -0.30 -24.09
N PRO A 242 -24.45 -0.90 -24.98
CA PRO A 242 -24.46 -0.68 -26.44
C PRO A 242 -25.09 0.66 -26.83
N PHE A 243 -24.43 1.40 -27.70
CA PHE A 243 -25.01 2.54 -28.39
C PHE A 243 -25.51 2.09 -29.76
N ASN A 244 -26.73 2.48 -30.10
CA ASN A 244 -27.26 2.24 -31.45
C ASN A 244 -26.91 3.44 -32.33
N ARG A 245 -26.69 3.19 -33.62
CA ARG A 245 -26.72 4.27 -34.60
C ARG A 245 -28.17 4.70 -34.79
N ALA A 246 -28.42 6.00 -34.80
CA ALA A 246 -29.65 6.51 -35.38
C ALA A 246 -29.65 6.09 -36.85
N ALA A 247 -30.75 5.50 -37.32
CA ALA A 247 -30.94 5.27 -38.74
C ALA A 247 -30.82 6.64 -39.45
N PRO A 248 -30.16 6.73 -40.62
CA PRO A 248 -30.18 7.96 -41.39
C PRO A 248 -31.64 8.30 -41.65
N ALA A 249 -32.08 9.50 -41.26
CA ALA A 249 -33.42 9.98 -41.55
C ALA A 249 -33.62 9.86 -43.06
N SER A 250 -34.56 9.00 -43.46
CA SER A 250 -34.97 8.85 -44.85
C SER A 250 -35.56 10.18 -45.32
N SER A 251 -34.81 10.89 -46.15
CA SER A 251 -35.29 12.02 -46.96
C SER A 251 -36.19 11.53 -48.09
#